data_AF-A0A8A1LPK4-F1
#
_entry.id   AF-A0A8A1LPK4-F1
#
_cell.length_a   1.000
_cell.length_b   1.000
_cell.length_c   1.000
_cell.angle_alpha   90.00
_cell.angle_beta   90.00
_cell.angle_gamma   90.00
#
_symmetry.space_group_name_H-M   'P 1'
#
loop_
_entity.id
_entity.type
_entity.pdbx_description
1 polymer ?
#
loop_
_entity_poly.entity_id
_entity_poly.type
_entity_poly.pdbx_seq_one_letter_code
_entity_poly.pdbx_strand_id
1 'polypeptide(L)'
;MTLSNERRCKLTFFHDSQHFGFESSSYPRLYIPSQIPRQTESSTSPATLFLSGKMHEIVLDGTFDANFAENASTTGRNLDSVLS
;
A
#
# COMPACT_ATOMS: atom_id res chain seq x y z
N MET A 1 15.36 -15.59 -11.12
CA MET A 1 14.26 -14.94 -10.38
C MET A 1 14.76 -13.56 -9.97
N THR A 2 14.64 -12.59 -10.87
CA THR A 2 15.01 -11.20 -10.60
C THR A 2 13.93 -10.63 -9.69
N LEU A 3 14.27 -10.42 -8.41
CA LEU A 3 13.50 -9.54 -7.56
C LEU A 3 13.55 -8.17 -8.23
N SER A 4 12.47 -7.76 -8.90
CA SER A 4 12.35 -6.36 -9.29
C SER A 4 12.48 -5.55 -8.00
N ASN A 5 13.28 -4.47 -8.02
CA ASN A 5 13.48 -3.56 -6.89
C ASN A 5 12.20 -2.76 -6.53
N GLU A 6 11.02 -3.29 -6.82
CA GLU A 6 9.76 -2.78 -6.35
C GLU A 6 9.53 -3.31 -4.95
N ARG A 7 10.04 -2.56 -3.96
CA ARG A 7 9.68 -2.74 -2.55
C ARG A 7 8.23 -2.30 -2.34
N ARG A 8 7.30 -3.02 -2.97
CA ARG A 8 5.85 -2.82 -2.92
C ARG A 8 5.21 -4.16 -2.62
N CYS A 9 4.22 -4.19 -1.74
CA CYS A 9 3.45 -5.39 -1.44
C CYS A 9 1.97 -5.12 -1.71
N LYS A 10 1.34 -6.00 -2.50
CA LYS A 10 -0.10 -5.95 -2.73
C LYS A 10 -0.84 -6.46 -1.49
N LEU A 11 -1.85 -5.71 -1.10
CA LEU A 11 -2.73 -5.97 0.02
C LEU A 11 -4.18 -5.85 -0.43
N THR A 12 -5.07 -6.33 0.42
CA THR A 12 -6.51 -6.14 0.30
C THR A 12 -7.00 -5.47 1.56
N PHE A 13 -7.79 -4.40 1.41
CA PHE A 13 -8.56 -3.84 2.51
C PHE A 13 -9.93 -4.51 2.55
N PHE A 14 -10.26 -5.13 3.69
CA PHE A 14 -11.54 -5.79 3.94
C PHE A 14 -12.43 -4.85 4.75
N HIS A 15 -13.44 -4.26 4.10
CA HIS A 15 -14.29 -3.21 4.68
C HIS A 15 -15.09 -3.69 5.90
N ASP A 16 -15.65 -4.90 5.81
CA ASP A 16 -16.55 -5.44 6.84
C ASP A 16 -15.83 -5.70 8.17
N SER A 17 -14.53 -5.99 8.11
CA SER A 17 -13.68 -6.28 9.28
C SER A 17 -12.58 -5.25 9.51
N GLN A 18 -12.56 -4.17 8.73
CA GLN A 18 -11.68 -3.01 8.86
C GLN A 18 -10.20 -3.36 8.98
N HIS A 19 -9.68 -4.19 8.07
CA HIS A 19 -8.27 -4.54 8.09
C HIS A 19 -7.64 -4.62 6.71
N PHE A 20 -6.35 -4.33 6.67
CA PHE A 20 -5.48 -4.70 5.55
C PHE A 20 -4.92 -6.09 5.79
N GLY A 21 -4.91 -6.93 4.76
CA GLY A 21 -4.33 -8.27 4.81
C GLY A 21 -3.96 -8.79 3.43
N PHE A 22 -3.25 -9.91 3.42
CA PHE A 22 -3.08 -10.73 2.22
C PHE A 22 -4.27 -11.69 2.09
N GLU A 23 -4.55 -12.16 0.87
CA GLU A 23 -5.60 -13.16 0.65
C GLU A 23 -5.37 -14.46 1.45
N SER A 24 -4.10 -14.79 1.75
CA SER A 24 -3.74 -15.90 2.63
C SER A 24 -3.85 -15.51 4.11
N SER A 25 -4.64 -16.26 4.86
CA SER A 25 -4.97 -16.00 6.28
C SER A 25 -3.80 -16.16 7.26
N SER A 26 -2.65 -16.68 6.81
CA SER A 26 -1.47 -16.92 7.64
C SER A 26 -0.59 -15.68 7.85
N TYR A 27 -0.83 -14.60 7.11
CA TYR A 27 -0.08 -13.36 7.27
C TYR A 27 -0.71 -12.42 8.32
N PRO A 28 0.10 -11.59 9.00
CA PRO A 28 -0.40 -10.57 9.90
C PRO A 28 -1.43 -9.65 9.22
N ARG A 29 -2.42 -9.22 9.99
CA ARG A 29 -3.47 -8.29 9.57
C ARG A 29 -3.31 -6.97 10.31
N LEU A 30 -3.45 -5.86 9.59
CA LEU A 30 -3.45 -4.53 10.18
C LEU A 30 -4.88 -4.02 10.29
N TYR A 31 -5.42 -4.06 11.50
CA TYR A 31 -6.75 -3.52 11.81
C TYR A 31 -6.66 -2.01 12.02
N ILE A 32 -7.66 -1.29 11.52
CA ILE A 32 -7.80 0.16 11.73
C ILE A 32 -9.12 0.47 12.45
N PRO A 33 -9.16 1.49 13.31
CA PRO A 33 -10.36 1.84 14.07
C PRO A 33 -11.39 2.65 13.27
N SER A 34 -11.11 2.95 12.00
CA SER A 34 -11.92 3.83 11.15
C SER A 34 -12.30 3.16 9.85
N GLN A 35 -13.54 3.35 9.42
CA GLN A 35 -13.99 2.94 8.09
C GLN A 35 -13.34 3.82 7.02
N ILE A 36 -12.77 3.18 6.00
CA ILE A 36 -12.30 3.87 4.79
C ILE A 36 -13.43 3.79 3.75
N PRO A 37 -13.75 4.87 3.03
CA PRO A 37 -14.79 4.84 2.00
C PRO A 37 -14.55 3.75 0.95
N ARG A 38 -15.62 3.09 0.53
CA ARG A 38 -15.56 2.11 -0.57
C ARG A 38 -15.39 2.83 -1.90
N GLN A 39 -14.48 2.33 -2.73
CA GLN A 39 -14.28 2.84 -4.10
C GLN A 39 -15.29 2.25 -5.09
N THR A 40 -15.87 1.09 -4.76
CA THR A 40 -16.85 0.35 -5.55
C THR A 40 -17.86 -0.33 -4.61
N GLU A 41 -18.88 -0.99 -5.14
CA GLU A 41 -19.83 -1.77 -4.33
C GLU A 41 -19.21 -3.03 -3.69
N SER A 42 -17.95 -3.35 -3.97
CA SER A 42 -17.23 -4.49 -3.39
C SER A 42 -17.02 -4.34 -1.87
N SER A 43 -17.00 -5.47 -1.14
CA SER A 43 -16.59 -5.53 0.27
C SER A 43 -15.07 -5.50 0.46
N THR A 44 -14.32 -5.49 -0.64
CA THR A 44 -12.87 -5.39 -0.63
C THR A 44 -12.39 -4.27 -1.54
N SER A 45 -11.27 -3.65 -1.17
CA SER A 45 -10.56 -2.72 -2.03
C SER A 45 -9.09 -3.13 -2.18
N PRO A 46 -8.53 -3.05 -3.39
CA PRO A 46 -7.11 -3.28 -3.59
C PRO A 46 -6.29 -2.22 -2.86
N ALA A 47 -5.16 -2.61 -2.30
CA ALA A 47 -4.25 -1.72 -1.58
C ALA A 47 -2.79 -2.07 -1.87
N THR A 48 -1.91 -1.10 -1.68
CA THR A 48 -0.46 -1.30 -1.83
C THR A 48 0.26 -0.76 -0.60
N LEU A 49 1.13 -1.57 -0.02
CA LEU A 49 2.14 -1.16 0.95
C LEU A 49 3.43 -0.79 0.22
N PHE A 50 3.82 0.47 0.31
CA PHE A 50 5.09 0.97 -0.20
C PHE A 50 6.15 0.86 0.90
N LEU A 51 7.24 0.15 0.59
CA LEU A 51 8.37 -0.14 1.48
C LEU A 51 9.67 0.56 0.99
N SER A 52 9.57 1.48 0.05
CA SER A 52 10.71 2.22 -0.51
C SER A 52 10.74 3.67 -0.04
N GLY A 53 11.96 4.21 0.09
CA GLY A 53 12.19 5.56 0.62
C GLY A 53 12.28 5.58 2.16
N LYS A 54 11.99 6.74 2.75
CA LYS A 54 11.95 6.94 4.22
C LYS A 54 10.54 6.80 4.82
N MET A 55 9.50 6.86 3.99
CA MET A 55 8.10 6.67 4.41
C MET A 55 7.64 5.27 4.04
N HIS A 56 7.10 4.56 5.03
CA HIS A 56 6.34 3.34 4.80
C HIS A 56 4.86 3.72 4.84
N GLU A 57 4.14 3.47 3.76
CA GLU A 57 2.76 3.91 3.60
C GLU A 57 1.89 2.82 2.98
N ILE A 58 0.62 2.76 3.39
CA ILE A 58 -0.40 1.88 2.82
C ILE A 58 -1.46 2.77 2.21
N VAL A 59 -1.81 2.52 0.96
CA VAL A 59 -2.79 3.31 0.20
C VAL A 59 -3.77 2.37 -0.51
N LEU A 60 -5.01 2.82 -0.69
CA LEU A 60 -5.97 2.12 -1.56
C LEU A 60 -5.65 2.42 -3.02
N ASP A 61 -5.55 1.39 -3.85
CA ASP A 61 -5.18 1.53 -5.26
C ASP A 61 -6.27 2.29 -6.01
N GLY A 62 -5.89 3.15 -6.97
CA GLY A 62 -6.84 3.95 -7.74
C GLY A 62 -7.35 5.22 -7.05
N THR A 63 -6.82 5.55 -5.86
CA THR A 63 -7.03 6.85 -5.20
C THR A 63 -5.99 7.88 -5.62
N PHE A 64 -6.27 9.17 -5.37
CA PHE A 64 -5.26 10.23 -5.51
C PHE A 64 -4.05 10.00 -4.60
N ASP A 65 -4.28 9.48 -3.39
CA ASP A 65 -3.22 9.14 -2.43
C ASP A 65 -2.29 8.07 -3.00
N ALA A 66 -2.81 7.08 -3.73
CA ALA A 66 -1.97 6.07 -4.38
C ALA A 66 -1.05 6.67 -5.46
N ASN A 67 -1.53 7.64 -6.23
CA ASN A 67 -0.70 8.33 -7.22
C ASN A 67 0.37 9.19 -6.53
N PHE A 68 0.00 9.90 -5.46
CA PHE A 68 0.95 10.65 -4.65
C PHE A 68 2.05 9.74 -4.08
N ALA A 69 1.67 8.64 -3.45
CA ALA A 69 2.59 7.64 -2.89
C ALA A 69 3.58 7.11 -3.94
N GLU A 70 3.08 6.79 -5.14
CA GLU A 70 3.93 6.35 -6.24
C GLU A 70 4.97 7.41 -6.67
N ASN A 71 4.54 8.66 -6.81
CA ASN A 71 5.43 9.76 -7.19
C ASN A 71 6.44 10.08 -6.09
N ALA A 72 6.01 10.10 -4.82
CA ALA A 72 6.87 10.35 -3.67
C ALA A 72 7.92 9.24 -3.52
N SER A 73 7.49 7.98 -3.61
CA SER A 73 8.35 6.80 -3.59
C SER A 73 9.40 6.80 -4.72
N THR A 74 9.00 7.21 -5.92
CA THR A 74 9.91 7.31 -7.07
C THR A 74 10.91 8.45 -6.89
N THR A 75 10.44 9.62 -6.46
CA THR A 75 11.30 10.77 -6.14
C THR A 75 12.31 10.43 -5.06
N GLY A 76 11.87 9.79 -3.98
CA GLY A 76 12.74 9.38 -2.87
C GLY A 76 13.86 8.44 -3.31
N ARG A 77 13.58 7.51 -4.23
CA ARG A 77 14.61 6.63 -4.81
C ARG A 77 15.60 7.39 -5.69
N ASN A 78 15.12 8.33 -6.50
CA ASN A 78 15.99 9.13 -7.37
C ASN A 78 16.95 10.02 -6.58
N LEU A 79 16.53 10.48 -5.40
CA LEU A 79 17.33 11.32 -4.52
C LEU A 79 18.26 10.52 -3.59
N ASP A 80 18.09 9.20 -3.49
CA ASP A 80 18.84 8.36 -2.54
C ASP A 80 20.36 8.45 -2.77
N SER A 81 20.80 8.54 -4.03
CA SER A 81 22.23 8.67 -4.39
C SER A 81 22.86 10.02 -4.05
N VAL A 82 22.06 11.04 -3.74
CA VAL A 82 22.54 12.40 -3.45
C VAL A 82 22.34 12.78 -1.97
N LEU A 83 21.44 12.07 -1.28
CA LEU A 83 21.10 12.31 0.13
C LEU A 83 21.71 11.27 1.09
N SER A 84 22.50 10.31 0.58
CA SER A 84 23.19 9.28 1.38
C SER A 84 24.63 9.65 1.71
#